data_AF-A0A7R7BDE9-F1
#
_entry.id   AF-A0A7R7BDE9-F1
#
_cell.length_a   1.000
_cell.length_b   1.000
_cell.length_c   1.000
_cell.angle_alpha   90.00
_cell.angle_beta   90.00
_cell.angle_gamma   90.00
#
_symmetry.space_group_name_H-M   'P 1'
#
loop_
_entity.id
_entity.type
_entity.pdbx_description
1 polymer ?
#
loop_
_entity_poly.entity_id
_entity_poly.type
_entity_poly.pdbx_seq_one_letter_code
_entity_poly.pdbx_strand_id
1 'polypeptide(L)'
;MTLFVSTMTANGQETSLVGISQGSELTAAANHLGQGGYELSGGTNVSFDKWYHSKWIDMRFEMLTQLSDDFGLLWGASTGQHAEKVRIDPGVKLGFILQKRPTPSTTLSLTVSSILGGNLTERPCTADYGAVGGFQTVNCRLAASQFRPADTLKYMANINPSRLKLDLRFRGEF
;
A
#
# COMPACT_ATOMS: atom_id res chain seq x y z
N MET A 1 8.70 -20.56 -2.12
CA MET A 1 9.18 -19.88 -0.89
C MET A 1 8.42 -20.49 0.27
N THR A 2 9.11 -21.17 1.17
CA THR A 2 8.53 -21.99 2.23
C THR A 2 8.03 -21.09 3.36
N LEU A 3 6.73 -21.13 3.65
CA LEU A 3 6.11 -20.42 4.77
C LEU A 3 6.38 -21.22 6.06
N PHE A 4 7.15 -20.65 6.98
CA PHE A 4 7.15 -21.11 8.37
C PHE A 4 5.89 -20.58 9.03
N VAL A 5 4.90 -21.46 9.22
CA VAL A 5 3.73 -21.17 10.04
C VAL A 5 4.17 -21.35 11.49
N SER A 6 4.52 -20.25 12.16
CA SER A 6 4.73 -20.26 13.60
C SER A 6 3.39 -20.07 14.29
N THR A 7 3.02 -21.05 15.11
CA THR A 7 1.79 -21.02 15.90
C THR A 7 2.14 -20.51 17.30
N MET A 8 1.36 -19.56 17.79
CA MET A 8 1.44 -19.03 19.14
C MET A 8 0.09 -19.20 19.80
N THR A 9 0.08 -19.81 20.98
CA THR A 9 -1.14 -20.03 21.76
C THR A 9 -1.26 -18.97 22.84
N ALA A 10 -2.42 -18.31 22.88
CA ALA A 10 -2.80 -17.43 23.99
C ALA A 10 -4.21 -17.85 24.45
N ASN A 11 -4.36 -18.24 25.72
CA ASN A 11 -5.63 -18.68 26.30
C ASN A 11 -6.41 -19.73 25.47
N GLY A 12 -5.71 -20.73 24.91
CA GLY A 12 -6.34 -21.82 24.15
C GLY A 12 -6.77 -21.48 22.71
N GLN A 13 -6.57 -20.24 22.27
CA GLN A 13 -6.75 -19.83 20.88
C GLN A 13 -5.41 -19.93 20.14
N GLU A 14 -5.43 -20.58 18.98
CA GLU A 14 -4.26 -20.72 18.13
C GLU A 14 -4.17 -19.50 17.21
N THR A 15 -3.08 -18.75 17.34
CA THR A 15 -2.75 -17.65 16.43
C THR A 15 -1.59 -18.06 15.56
N SER A 16 -1.76 -17.98 14.24
CA SER A 16 -0.75 -18.37 13.27
C SER A 16 -0.40 -17.20 12.36
N LEU A 17 0.87 -17.13 11.97
CA LEU A 17 1.31 -16.24 10.89
C LEU A 17 0.88 -16.85 9.56
N VAL A 18 0.04 -16.13 8.81
CA VAL A 18 -0.50 -16.60 7.53
C VAL A 18 0.11 -15.91 6.32
N GLY A 19 0.81 -14.78 6.53
CA GLY A 19 1.48 -14.10 5.43
C GLY A 19 2.47 -13.04 5.88
N ILE A 20 3.58 -12.94 5.13
CA ILE A 20 4.45 -11.78 5.10
C ILE A 20 4.57 -11.36 3.64
N SER A 21 4.36 -10.09 3.34
CA SER A 21 4.52 -9.56 1.99
C SER A 21 5.26 -8.23 2.00
N GLN A 22 6.05 -8.00 0.95
CA GLN A 22 6.71 -6.73 0.69
C GLN A 22 5.98 -6.01 -0.45
N GLY A 23 5.70 -4.73 -0.25
CA GLY A 23 4.97 -3.87 -1.16
C GLY A 23 3.46 -4.02 -1.08
N SER A 24 2.78 -3.10 -1.77
CA SER A 24 1.32 -3.08 -1.94
C SER A 24 0.95 -2.53 -3.32
N GLU A 25 -0.34 -2.52 -3.65
CA GLU A 25 -0.85 -1.80 -4.82
C GLU A 25 -0.42 -0.31 -4.83
N LEU A 26 -0.31 0.30 -3.65
CA LEU A 26 0.15 1.67 -3.50
C LEU A 26 1.66 1.81 -3.66
N THR A 27 2.46 0.80 -3.30
CA THR A 27 3.88 0.75 -3.66
C THR A 27 4.06 0.76 -5.18
N ALA A 28 3.24 -0.01 -5.91
CA ALA A 28 3.26 0.01 -7.37
C ALA A 28 2.85 1.38 -7.93
N ALA A 29 1.81 2.01 -7.36
CA ALA A 29 1.41 3.37 -7.73
C ALA A 29 2.52 4.40 -7.47
N ALA A 30 3.19 4.34 -6.32
CA ALA A 30 4.35 5.18 -6.00
C ALA A 30 5.48 5.00 -7.02
N ASN A 31 5.83 3.77 -7.37
CA ASN A 31 6.86 3.49 -8.37
C ASN A 31 6.46 4.03 -9.75
N HIS A 32 5.16 3.97 -10.10
CA HIS A 32 4.66 4.54 -11.35
C HIS A 32 4.77 6.07 -11.39
N LEU A 33 4.53 6.77 -10.26
CA LEU A 33 4.77 8.22 -10.16
C LEU A 33 6.25 8.58 -10.41
N GLY A 34 7.17 7.69 -10.08
CA GLY A 34 8.60 7.84 -10.34
C GLY A 34 9.01 7.60 -11.80
N GLN A 35 8.12 7.11 -12.66
CA GLN A 35 8.42 6.90 -14.07
C GLN A 35 8.36 8.24 -14.81
N GLY A 36 9.51 8.72 -15.27
CA GLY A 36 9.62 9.91 -16.10
C GLY A 36 10.62 10.93 -15.57
N GLY A 37 10.52 12.13 -16.12
CA GLY A 37 11.41 13.24 -15.83
C GLY A 37 11.15 14.40 -16.78
N TYR A 38 11.88 15.50 -16.59
CA TYR A 38 11.91 16.61 -17.53
C TYR A 38 13.30 17.23 -17.59
N GLU A 39 13.56 17.95 -18.68
CA GLU A 39 14.79 18.71 -18.86
C GLU A 39 14.59 20.17 -18.40
N LEU A 40 15.56 20.68 -17.63
CA LEU A 40 15.61 22.08 -17.24
C LEU A 40 16.15 22.95 -18.40
N SER A 41 15.91 24.26 -18.34
CA SER A 41 16.39 25.22 -19.35
C SER A 41 17.90 25.18 -19.59
N GLY A 42 18.70 24.75 -18.62
CA GLY A 42 20.14 24.55 -18.73
C GLY A 42 20.57 23.18 -19.28
N GLY A 43 19.66 22.37 -19.82
CA GLY A 43 19.96 21.02 -20.36
C GLY A 43 20.09 19.91 -19.32
N THR A 44 19.86 20.23 -18.03
CA THR A 44 19.94 19.23 -16.96
C THR A 44 18.67 18.40 -16.91
N ASN A 45 18.78 17.09 -17.12
CA ASN A 45 17.66 16.17 -16.99
C ASN A 45 17.38 15.84 -15.51
N VAL A 46 16.12 15.97 -15.12
CA VAL A 46 15.63 15.67 -13.77
C VAL A 46 14.76 14.43 -13.84
N SER A 47 15.29 13.31 -13.33
CA SER A 47 14.53 12.07 -13.21
C SER A 47 13.65 12.08 -11.95
N PHE A 48 12.40 11.65 -12.10
CA PHE A 48 11.47 11.50 -10.99
C PHE A 48 11.83 10.31 -10.09
N ASP A 49 12.49 9.28 -10.61
CA ASP A 49 12.82 8.08 -9.84
C ASP A 49 13.52 8.40 -8.52
N LYS A 50 14.46 9.36 -8.54
CA LYS A 50 15.18 9.83 -7.34
C LYS A 50 14.25 10.29 -6.21
N TRP A 51 13.08 10.82 -6.55
CA TRP A 51 12.11 11.39 -5.62
C TRP A 51 11.07 10.39 -5.10
N TYR A 52 10.67 9.43 -5.93
CA TYR A 52 9.60 8.46 -5.62
C TYR A 52 10.13 7.07 -5.25
N HIS A 53 11.39 6.76 -5.59
CA HIS A 53 12.03 5.53 -5.18
C HIS A 53 12.29 5.53 -3.67
N SER A 54 11.87 4.46 -3.01
CA SER A 54 12.03 4.29 -1.57
C SER A 54 13.02 3.17 -1.25
N LYS A 55 13.92 3.43 -0.31
CA LYS A 55 14.76 2.37 0.31
C LYS A 55 14.00 1.57 1.37
N TRP A 56 12.88 2.10 1.87
CA TRP A 56 11.99 1.46 2.85
C TRP A 56 10.64 1.15 2.19
N ILE A 57 10.49 -0.07 1.72
CA ILE A 57 9.25 -0.54 1.10
C ILE A 57 8.29 -1.05 2.19
N ASP A 58 6.99 -0.83 1.99
CA ASP A 58 5.94 -1.29 2.90
C ASP A 58 6.06 -2.80 3.16
N MET A 59 6.18 -3.18 4.43
CA MET A 59 6.21 -4.57 4.87
C MET A 59 4.91 -4.86 5.59
N ARG A 60 4.25 -5.95 5.20
CA ARG A 60 2.94 -6.33 5.72
C ARG A 60 3.00 -7.72 6.35
N PHE A 61 2.38 -7.83 7.51
CA PHE A 61 2.28 -9.06 8.29
C PHE A 61 0.82 -9.37 8.49
N GLU A 62 0.42 -10.62 8.24
CA GLU A 62 -0.95 -11.09 8.40
C GLU A 62 -0.99 -12.32 9.29
N MET A 63 -1.88 -12.28 10.28
CA MET A 63 -2.08 -13.27 11.31
C MET A 63 -3.53 -13.76 11.27
N LEU A 64 -3.72 -15.03 11.62
CA LEU A 64 -5.03 -15.64 11.79
C LEU A 64 -5.12 -16.18 13.22
N THR A 65 -6.09 -15.67 13.98
CA THR A 65 -6.46 -16.22 15.28
C THR A 65 -7.70 -17.07 15.11
N GLN A 66 -7.57 -18.38 15.32
CA GLN A 66 -8.69 -19.31 15.21
C GLN A 66 -9.52 -19.28 16.50
N LEU A 67 -10.83 -18.99 16.37
CA LEU A 67 -11.74 -18.93 17.52
C LEU A 67 -12.65 -20.16 17.60
N SER A 68 -12.95 -20.80 16.46
CA SER A 68 -13.67 -22.07 16.35
C SER A 68 -13.19 -22.85 15.11
N ASP A 69 -13.76 -24.03 14.88
CA ASP A 69 -13.44 -24.85 13.70
C ASP A 69 -13.86 -24.21 12.36
N ASP A 70 -14.80 -23.25 12.41
CA ASP A 70 -15.41 -22.61 11.26
C ASP A 70 -15.25 -21.09 11.21
N PHE A 71 -14.63 -20.49 12.23
CA PHE A 71 -14.43 -19.05 12.33
C PHE A 71 -13.02 -18.67 12.81
N GLY A 72 -12.43 -17.68 12.14
CA GLY A 72 -11.17 -17.09 12.54
C GLY A 72 -11.14 -15.58 12.33
N LEU A 73 -10.37 -14.88 13.16
CA LEU A 73 -10.08 -13.46 13.02
C LEU A 73 -8.79 -13.26 12.24
N LEU A 74 -8.87 -12.47 11.19
CA LEU A 74 -7.71 -12.02 10.43
C LEU A 74 -7.30 -10.65 10.93
N TRP A 75 -6.03 -10.48 11.22
CA TRP A 75 -5.48 -9.18 11.58
C TRP A 75 -4.07 -9.04 11.05
N GLY A 76 -3.62 -7.80 10.89
CA GLY A 76 -2.30 -7.54 10.33
C GLY A 76 -1.88 -6.10 10.47
N ALA A 77 -0.60 -5.85 10.23
CA ALA A 77 -0.02 -4.52 10.27
C ALA A 77 0.86 -4.28 9.05
N SER A 78 0.95 -3.02 8.62
CA SER A 78 1.84 -2.56 7.57
C SER A 78 2.77 -1.48 8.09
N THR A 79 4.04 -1.50 7.68
CA THR A 79 5.05 -0.54 8.13
C THR A 79 4.98 0.80 7.40
N GLY A 80 4.28 0.87 6.27
CA GLY A 80 4.27 2.03 5.40
C GLY A 80 5.55 2.16 4.56
N GLN A 81 5.60 3.19 3.73
CA GLN A 81 6.70 3.45 2.78
C GLN A 81 7.07 4.93 2.78
N HIS A 82 8.37 5.24 2.71
CA HIS A 82 8.87 6.62 2.74
C HIS A 82 9.90 6.87 1.65
N ALA A 83 9.54 7.72 0.68
CA ALA A 83 10.46 8.34 -0.27
C ALA A 83 10.52 9.86 -0.04
N GLU A 84 11.30 10.57 -0.87
CA GLU A 84 11.44 12.02 -0.75
C GLU A 84 10.10 12.74 -0.96
N LYS A 85 9.35 12.35 -2.00
CA LYS A 85 8.09 12.99 -2.39
C LYS A 85 6.86 12.15 -2.18
N VAL A 86 6.99 10.90 -1.74
CA VAL A 86 5.83 10.03 -1.48
C VAL A 86 5.91 9.40 -0.10
N ARG A 87 4.76 9.30 0.55
CA ARG A 87 4.59 8.61 1.83
C ARG A 87 3.37 7.72 1.76
N ILE A 88 3.56 6.44 2.04
CA ILE A 88 2.47 5.53 2.40
C ILE A 88 2.48 5.43 3.92
N ASP A 89 1.37 5.79 4.56
CA ASP A 89 1.26 5.67 6.01
C ASP A 89 1.23 4.21 6.46
N PRO A 90 1.64 3.90 7.70
CA PRO A 90 1.37 2.60 8.30
C PRO A 90 -0.12 2.29 8.33
N GLY A 91 -0.47 1.01 8.42
CA GLY A 91 -1.84 0.56 8.38
C GLY A 91 -2.08 -0.69 9.21
N VAL A 92 -3.35 -0.92 9.54
CA VAL A 92 -3.82 -2.10 10.26
C VAL A 92 -4.89 -2.77 9.41
N LYS A 93 -4.75 -4.08 9.21
CA LYS A 93 -5.76 -4.93 8.57
C LYS A 93 -6.56 -5.63 9.66
N LEU A 94 -7.87 -5.65 9.53
CA LEU A 94 -8.78 -6.41 10.38
C LEU A 94 -9.79 -7.13 9.51
N GLY A 95 -10.22 -8.32 9.92
CA GLY A 95 -11.15 -9.11 9.15
C GLY A 95 -11.49 -10.41 9.84
N PHE A 96 -12.24 -11.23 9.14
CA PHE A 96 -12.59 -12.56 9.59
C PHE A 96 -12.70 -13.51 8.40
N ILE A 97 -12.58 -14.78 8.71
CA ILE A 97 -12.83 -15.88 7.80
C ILE A 97 -13.92 -16.78 8.39
N LEU A 98 -14.87 -17.15 7.53
CA LEU A 98 -15.92 -18.13 7.80
C LEU A 98 -15.71 -19.32 6.87
N GLN A 99 -15.70 -20.53 7.41
CA GLN A 99 -15.52 -21.75 6.63
C GLN A 99 -16.66 -22.73 6.90
N LYS A 100 -17.31 -23.23 5.84
CA LYS A 100 -18.28 -24.32 5.93
C LYS A 100 -17.80 -25.51 5.10
N ARG A 101 -18.19 -26.71 5.52
CA ARG A 101 -17.93 -27.97 4.80
C ARG A 101 -19.26 -28.58 4.37
N PRO A 102 -19.82 -28.19 3.20
CA PRO A 102 -21.12 -28.68 2.75
C PRO A 102 -21.15 -30.20 2.58
N THR A 103 -20.03 -30.79 2.18
CA THR A 103 -19.79 -32.23 2.14
C THR A 103 -18.43 -32.57 2.76
N PRO A 104 -18.14 -33.84 3.07
CA PRO A 104 -16.82 -34.24 3.57
C PRO A 104 -15.65 -33.91 2.64
N SER A 105 -15.90 -33.78 1.33
CA SER A 105 -14.89 -33.50 0.30
C SER A 105 -14.91 -32.06 -0.22
N THR A 106 -15.73 -31.17 0.35
CA THR A 106 -15.85 -29.79 -0.10
C THR A 106 -15.70 -28.79 1.03
N THR A 107 -15.14 -27.62 0.71
CA THR A 107 -14.95 -26.51 1.62
C THR A 107 -15.36 -25.22 0.93
N LEU A 108 -16.20 -24.44 1.58
CA LEU A 108 -16.59 -23.09 1.20
C LEU A 108 -16.02 -22.10 2.23
N SER A 109 -15.27 -21.12 1.78
CA SER A 109 -14.61 -20.12 2.64
C SER A 109 -14.99 -18.72 2.20
N LEU A 110 -15.50 -17.90 3.12
CA LEU A 110 -15.74 -16.48 2.94
C LEU A 110 -14.75 -15.69 3.80
N THR A 111 -13.97 -14.83 3.18
CA THR A 111 -13.07 -13.90 3.87
C THR A 111 -13.55 -12.48 3.65
N VAL A 112 -13.71 -11.73 4.73
CA VAL A 112 -14.02 -10.30 4.71
C VAL A 112 -12.95 -9.58 5.50
N SER A 113 -12.33 -8.56 4.90
CA SER A 113 -11.30 -7.78 5.59
C SER A 113 -11.36 -6.31 5.20
N SER A 114 -10.89 -5.46 6.11
CA SER A 114 -10.74 -4.04 5.92
C SER A 114 -9.39 -3.54 6.38
N ILE A 115 -8.93 -2.43 5.80
CA ILE A 115 -7.67 -1.77 6.13
C ILE A 115 -7.98 -0.37 6.67
N LEU A 116 -7.38 -0.04 7.82
CA LEU A 116 -7.36 1.29 8.41
C LEU A 116 -5.95 1.90 8.24
N GLY A 117 -5.84 3.17 7.85
CA GLY A 117 -4.54 3.81 7.53
C GLY A 117 -4.03 3.44 6.13
N GLY A 118 -2.71 3.42 5.90
CA GLY A 118 -2.17 2.96 4.63
C GLY A 118 -2.30 3.92 3.45
N ASN A 119 -2.61 5.20 3.67
CA ASN A 119 -2.82 6.16 2.57
C ASN A 119 -1.51 6.55 1.90
N LEU A 120 -1.53 6.68 0.57
CA LEU A 120 -0.44 7.27 -0.19
C LEU A 120 -0.69 8.77 -0.34
N THR A 121 0.29 9.57 0.07
CA THR A 121 0.31 11.03 -0.10
C THR A 121 1.58 11.46 -0.81
N GLU A 122 1.43 12.36 -1.77
CA GLU A 122 2.52 13.07 -2.45
C GLU A 122 2.82 14.40 -1.75
N ARG A 123 4.10 14.74 -1.61
CA ARG A 123 4.56 15.98 -1.01
C ARG A 123 4.96 16.98 -2.09
N PRO A 124 4.68 18.28 -1.91
CA PRO A 124 5.13 19.30 -2.84
C PRO A 124 6.64 19.54 -2.73
N CYS A 125 7.19 20.30 -3.67
CA CYS A 125 8.53 20.87 -3.58
C CYS A 125 8.52 22.35 -3.92
N THR A 126 9.65 22.97 -3.64
CA THR A 126 9.94 24.34 -4.07
C THR A 126 10.64 24.29 -5.42
N ALA A 127 10.09 24.98 -6.40
CA ALA A 127 10.71 25.21 -7.70
C ALA A 127 11.07 26.69 -7.84
N ASP A 128 12.20 26.96 -8.49
CA ASP A 128 12.64 28.32 -8.83
C ASP A 128 12.27 28.65 -10.28
N TYR A 129 11.36 29.61 -10.45
CA TYR A 129 10.93 30.11 -11.76
C TYR A 129 11.71 31.36 -12.20
N GLY A 130 12.87 31.63 -11.58
CA GLY A 130 13.75 32.75 -11.88
C GLY A 130 13.17 34.09 -11.44
N ALA A 131 13.73 35.18 -11.94
CA ALA A 131 13.44 36.53 -11.47
C ALA A 131 11.96 36.97 -11.58
N VAL A 132 11.18 36.34 -12.46
CA VAL A 132 9.77 36.69 -12.71
C VAL A 132 8.81 35.94 -11.79
N GLY A 133 9.07 34.65 -11.55
CA GLY A 133 8.18 33.79 -10.75
C GLY A 133 8.69 33.49 -9.33
N GLY A 134 9.99 33.66 -9.08
CA GLY A 134 10.65 33.35 -7.81
C GLY A 134 10.50 31.88 -7.39
N PHE A 135 10.71 31.63 -6.09
CA PHE A 135 10.48 30.33 -5.49
C PHE A 135 8.98 30.09 -5.25
N GLN A 136 8.47 28.97 -5.77
CA GLN A 136 7.06 28.61 -5.68
C GLN A 136 6.89 27.17 -5.20
N THR A 137 5.85 26.90 -4.42
CA THR A 137 5.46 25.55 -4.03
C THR A 137 4.62 24.89 -5.11
N VAL A 138 5.05 23.73 -5.60
CA VAL A 138 4.45 23.04 -6.76
C VAL A 138 4.41 21.53 -6.56
N ASN A 139 3.62 20.85 -7.39
CA ASN A 139 3.80 19.42 -7.62
C ASN A 139 5.09 19.22 -8.44
N CYS A 140 6.02 18.44 -7.90
CA CYS A 140 7.35 18.25 -8.48
C CYS A 140 7.32 17.68 -9.89
N ARG A 141 6.41 16.76 -10.20
CA ARG A 141 6.30 16.17 -11.53
C ARG A 141 5.82 17.19 -12.57
N LEU A 142 5.14 18.23 -12.13
CA LEU A 142 4.53 19.25 -12.98
C LEU A 142 5.25 20.60 -12.91
N ALA A 143 6.40 20.68 -12.24
CA ALA A 143 7.12 21.94 -12.05
C ALA A 143 7.55 22.57 -13.39
N ALA A 144 7.91 21.77 -14.38
CA ALA A 144 8.26 22.23 -15.73
C ALA A 144 7.07 22.23 -16.73
N SER A 145 5.84 22.09 -16.25
CA SER A 145 4.64 22.11 -17.10
C SER A 145 4.17 23.54 -17.41
N GLN A 146 3.17 23.67 -18.29
CA GLN A 146 2.53 24.95 -18.58
C GLN A 146 1.49 25.37 -17.53
N PHE A 147 1.25 24.56 -16.50
CA PHE A 147 0.32 24.91 -15.42
C PHE A 147 0.91 26.03 -14.55
N ARG A 148 0.04 26.90 -14.03
CA ARG A 148 0.45 27.85 -12.99
C ARG A 148 0.87 27.08 -11.73
N PRO A 149 1.85 27.56 -10.96
CA PRO A 149 2.36 26.86 -9.77
C PRO A 149 1.26 26.34 -8.83
N ALA A 150 0.30 27.19 -8.45
CA ALA A 150 -0.81 26.81 -7.57
C ALA A 150 -1.74 25.74 -8.17
N ASP A 151 -1.90 25.72 -9.50
CA ASP A 151 -2.75 24.73 -10.17
C ASP A 151 -2.10 23.34 -10.20
N THR A 152 -0.76 23.26 -10.18
CA THR A 152 -0.04 21.98 -10.12
C THR A 152 -0.36 21.18 -8.85
N LEU A 153 -0.61 21.86 -7.73
CA LEU A 153 -0.87 21.23 -6.42
C LEU A 153 -2.17 20.42 -6.41
N LYS A 154 -3.13 20.74 -7.28
CA LYS A 154 -4.40 20.00 -7.43
C LYS A 154 -4.19 18.57 -7.97
N TYR A 155 -3.04 18.32 -8.60
CA TYR A 155 -2.69 17.03 -9.19
C TYR A 155 -1.77 16.20 -8.29
N MET A 156 -1.60 16.59 -7.02
CA MET A 156 -0.87 15.76 -6.05
C MET A 156 -1.61 14.44 -5.81
N ALA A 157 -0.87 13.33 -5.82
CA ALA A 157 -1.43 12.04 -5.51
C ALA A 157 -1.87 11.97 -4.04
N ASN A 158 -3.13 11.62 -3.83
CA ASN A 158 -3.71 11.28 -2.54
C ASN A 158 -4.60 10.04 -2.74
N ILE A 159 -4.01 8.86 -2.60
CA ILE A 159 -4.63 7.58 -2.99
C ILE A 159 -4.89 6.76 -1.74
N ASN A 160 -6.13 6.33 -1.57
CA ASN A 160 -6.53 5.43 -0.50
C ASN A 160 -6.31 3.96 -0.93
N PRO A 161 -5.91 3.06 -0.02
CA PRO A 161 -5.89 1.64 -0.32
C PRO A 161 -7.32 1.10 -0.50
N SER A 162 -7.45 -0.04 -1.16
CA SER A 162 -8.71 -0.78 -1.25
C SER A 162 -9.20 -1.17 0.16
N ARG A 163 -10.16 -0.41 0.69
CA ARG A 163 -10.54 -0.44 2.10
C ARG A 163 -11.28 -1.69 2.53
N LEU A 164 -12.05 -2.30 1.64
CA LEU A 164 -12.85 -3.48 1.92
C LEU A 164 -12.54 -4.52 0.86
N LYS A 165 -12.20 -5.73 1.30
CA LYS A 165 -11.96 -6.87 0.44
C LYS A 165 -12.84 -8.02 0.87
N LEU A 166 -13.59 -8.56 -0.08
CA LEU A 166 -14.42 -9.74 0.06
C LEU A 166 -13.87 -10.81 -0.90
N ASP A 167 -13.64 -12.01 -0.37
CA ASP A 167 -13.08 -13.14 -1.12
C ASP A 167 -13.88 -14.39 -0.78
N LEU A 168 -14.44 -15.04 -1.80
CA LEU A 168 -15.21 -16.28 -1.68
C LEU A 168 -14.45 -17.38 -2.41
N ARG A 169 -14.10 -18.45 -1.69
CA ARG A 169 -13.37 -19.59 -2.24
C ARG A 169 -14.15 -20.87 -2.04
N PHE A 170 -14.22 -21.68 -3.09
CA PHE A 170 -14.73 -23.04 -3.04
C PHE A 170 -13.61 -24.01 -3.41
N ARG A 171 -13.38 -25.03 -2.59
CA ARG A 171 -12.41 -26.09 -2.82
C ARG A 171 -13.11 -27.43 -2.70
N GLY A 172 -13.03 -28.25 -3.75
CA GLY A 172 -13.46 -29.65 -3.75
C GLY A 172 -12.27 -30.56 -4.00
N GLU A 173 -12.21 -31.68 -3.29
CA GLU A 173 -11.30 -32.78 -3.59
C GLU A 173 -12.11 -33.90 -4.24
N PHE A 174 -11.69 -34.30 -5.45
CA PHE A 174 -12.39 -35.26 -6.30
C PHE A 174 -11.58 -36.55 -6.39
#